data_AF-A0A4R8HLG7-F1
#
_entry.id   AF-A0A4R8HLG7-F1
#
_cell.length_a   1.000
_cell.length_b   1.000
_cell.length_c   1.000
_cell.angle_alpha   90.00
_cell.angle_beta   90.00
_cell.angle_gamma   90.00
#
_symmetry.space_group_name_H-M   'P 1'
#
loop_
_entity.id
_entity.type
_entity.pdbx_description
1 polymer ?
#
loop_
_entity_poly.entity_id
_entity_poly.type
_entity_poly.pdbx_seq_one_letter_code
_entity_poly.pdbx_strand_id
1 'polypeptide(L)'
;MVEFRRDWLSKSIAGSVLGFTLAVALAGLFAVADPGGLEARNKYQFVMWLVAPIWLGVASLVFLFRSGRAAFLWLGGANLLAFGGLYLCRRLLY
;
A
#
# COMPACT_ATOMS: atom_id res chain seq x y z
N MET A 1 -7.90 -6.22 35.42
CA MET A 1 -7.77 -6.94 34.15
C MET A 1 -7.56 -5.91 33.06
N VAL A 2 -6.42 -5.92 32.37
CA VAL A 2 -6.18 -5.00 31.25
C VAL A 2 -7.11 -5.41 30.12
N GLU A 3 -8.06 -4.55 29.77
CA GLU A 3 -9.00 -4.80 28.69
C GLU A 3 -8.22 -4.73 27.36
N PHE A 4 -7.88 -5.89 26.79
CA PHE A 4 -7.25 -5.96 25.48
C PHE A 4 -8.15 -5.25 24.47
N ARG A 5 -7.64 -4.17 23.87
CA ARG A 5 -8.37 -3.38 22.88
C ARG A 5 -8.75 -4.30 21.71
N ARG A 6 -10.01 -4.73 21.63
CA ARG A 6 -10.49 -5.75 20.66
C ARG A 6 -10.22 -5.41 19.18
N ASP A 7 -9.91 -4.15 18.89
CA ASP A 7 -9.62 -3.66 17.54
C ASP A 7 -8.22 -4.04 17.04
N TRP A 8 -7.34 -4.62 17.87
CA TRP A 8 -5.99 -5.02 17.47
C TRP A 8 -6.02 -5.99 16.28
N LEU A 9 -6.88 -7.01 16.31
CA LEU A 9 -6.99 -8.00 15.23
C LEU A 9 -7.49 -7.35 13.94
N SER A 10 -8.50 -6.48 14.03
CA SER A 10 -9.00 -5.74 12.87
C SER A 10 -7.93 -4.85 12.24
N LYS A 11 -7.11 -4.18 13.06
CA LYS A 11 -5.99 -3.36 12.59
C LYS A 11 -4.90 -4.20 11.95
N SER A 12 -4.55 -5.35 12.54
CA SER A 12 -3.60 -6.29 11.94
C SER A 12 -4.08 -6.79 10.57
N ILE A 13 -5.36 -7.16 10.45
CA ILE A 13 -5.94 -7.60 9.17
C ILE A 13 -5.92 -6.45 8.15
N ALA A 14 -6.30 -5.24 8.56
CA ALA A 14 -6.27 -4.07 7.69
C ALA A 14 -4.83 -3.75 7.23
N GLY A 15 -3.87 -3.71 8.14
CA GLY A 15 -2.46 -3.45 7.84
C GLY A 15 -1.83 -4.53 6.96
N SER A 16 -2.17 -5.80 7.19
CA SER A 16 -1.69 -6.90 6.37
C SER A 16 -2.30 -6.87 4.97
N VAL A 17 -3.62 -6.88 4.84
CA VAL A 17 -4.30 -7.01 3.53
C VAL A 17 -4.32 -5.70 2.76
N LEU A 18 -4.82 -4.61 3.38
CA LEU A 18 -4.90 -3.32 2.71
C LEU A 18 -3.54 -2.63 2.61
N GLY A 19 -2.64 -2.85 3.59
CA GLY A 19 -1.28 -2.34 3.50
C GLY A 19 -0.48 -3.04 2.40
N PHE A 20 -0.63 -4.36 2.21
CA PHE A 20 0.06 -5.07 1.13
C PHE A 20 -0.42 -4.62 -0.25
N THR A 21 -1.73 -4.55 -0.45
CA THR A 21 -2.33 -4.09 -1.71
C THR A 21 -1.94 -2.65 -2.04
N LEU A 22 -1.88 -1.77 -1.03
CA LEU A 22 -1.38 -0.40 -1.19
C LEU A 22 0.09 -0.39 -1.61
N ALA A 23 0.94 -1.20 -0.96
CA ALA A 23 2.37 -1.28 -1.29
C ALA A 23 2.60 -1.75 -2.73
N VAL A 24 1.83 -2.74 -3.19
CA VAL A 24 1.87 -3.21 -4.58
C VAL A 24 1.42 -2.11 -5.54
N ALA A 25 0.33 -1.40 -5.25
CA ALA A 25 -0.17 -0.32 -6.10
C ALA A 25 0.85 0.83 -6.24
N LEU A 26 1.48 1.23 -5.14
CA LEU A 26 2.50 2.28 -5.13
C LEU A 26 3.77 1.85 -5.87
N ALA A 27 4.22 0.61 -5.68
CA ALA A 27 5.34 0.06 -6.43
C ALA A 27 5.04 -0.02 -7.93
N GLY A 28 3.82 -0.40 -8.30
CA GLY A 28 3.34 -0.40 -9.69
C GLY A 28 3.27 1.00 -10.30
N LEU A 29 2.81 2.00 -9.54
CA LEU A 29 2.84 3.40 -9.96
C LEU A 29 4.27 3.87 -10.24
N PHE A 30 5.24 3.53 -9.38
CA PHE A 30 6.64 3.82 -9.61
C PHE A 30 7.18 3.12 -10.87
N ALA A 31 6.75 1.89 -11.13
CA ALA A 31 7.14 1.16 -12.33
C ALA A 31 6.65 1.84 -13.63
N VAL A 32 5.43 2.38 -13.61
CA VAL A 32 4.76 3.00 -14.77
C VAL A 32 5.12 4.48 -14.95
N ALA A 33 5.44 5.21 -13.89
CA ALA A 33 5.72 6.65 -13.94
C ALA A 33 7.04 7.02 -14.63
N ASP A 34 7.96 6.07 -14.79
CA ASP A 34 9.27 6.32 -15.39
C ASP A 34 9.26 6.05 -16.92
N PRO A 35 9.51 7.09 -17.75
CA PRO A 35 9.45 7.00 -19.21
C PRO A 35 10.60 6.19 -19.84
N GLY A 36 11.59 5.74 -19.05
CA GLY A 36 12.69 4.88 -19.51
C GLY A 36 12.30 3.41 -19.75
N GLY A 37 11.04 3.04 -19.53
CA GLY A 37 10.56 1.67 -19.67
C GLY A 37 11.08 0.75 -18.56
N LEU A 38 10.73 -0.52 -18.59
CA LEU A 38 11.19 -1.49 -17.59
C LEU A 38 12.65 -1.97 -17.81
N GLU A 39 13.29 -1.53 -18.89
CA GLU A 39 14.64 -1.97 -19.28
C GLU A 39 15.77 -1.23 -18.54
N ALA A 40 15.44 -0.21 -17.75
CA ALA A 40 16.41 0.42 -16.86
C ALA A 40 17.00 -0.62 -15.89
N ARG A 41 18.32 -0.78 -15.93
CA ARG A 41 19.08 -1.76 -15.14
C ARG A 41 18.68 -1.65 -13.67
N ASN A 42 18.29 -2.76 -13.05
CA ASN A 42 17.83 -2.91 -11.65
C ASN A 42 16.45 -2.33 -11.30
N LYS A 43 15.69 -1.74 -12.24
CA LYS A 43 14.35 -1.18 -11.95
C LYS A 43 13.37 -2.23 -11.41
N TYR A 44 13.37 -3.44 -11.99
CA TYR A 44 12.55 -4.55 -11.50
C TYR A 44 12.86 -4.94 -10.05
N GLN A 45 14.15 -5.06 -9.72
CA GLN A 45 14.58 -5.39 -8.36
C GLN A 45 14.18 -4.28 -7.40
N PHE A 46 14.38 -3.02 -7.78
CA PHE A 46 13.99 -1.89 -6.95
C PHE A 46 12.47 -1.88 -6.69
N VAL A 47 11.64 -2.01 -7.72
CA VAL A 47 10.17 -2.07 -7.60
C VAL A 47 9.74 -3.23 -6.69
N MET A 48 10.35 -4.41 -6.87
CA MET A 48 10.07 -5.58 -6.03
C MET A 48 10.43 -5.33 -4.56
N TRP A 49 11.62 -4.79 -4.31
CA TRP A 49 12.12 -4.52 -2.96
C TRP A 49 11.40 -3.34 -2.30
N LEU A 50 10.79 -2.42 -3.07
CA LEU A 50 10.04 -1.29 -2.54
C LEU A 50 8.74 -1.72 -1.84
N VAL A 51 8.16 -2.87 -2.21
CA VAL A 51 6.93 -3.38 -1.61
C VAL A 51 7.11 -3.65 -0.11
N ALA A 52 8.20 -4.32 0.29
CA ALA A 52 8.46 -4.70 1.68
C ALA A 52 8.53 -3.52 2.67
N PRO A 53 9.37 -2.47 2.45
CA PRO A 53 9.45 -1.34 3.38
C PRO A 53 8.15 -0.53 3.42
N ILE A 54 7.44 -0.37 2.28
CA ILE A 54 6.13 0.30 2.28
C ILE A 54 5.13 -0.53 3.09
N TRP A 55 5.06 -1.83 2.84
CA TRP A 55 4.10 -2.70 3.51
C TRP A 55 4.34 -2.75 5.02
N LEU A 56 5.58 -2.99 5.45
CA LEU A 56 5.94 -3.04 6.87
C LEU A 56 5.78 -1.67 7.56
N GLY A 57 6.07 -0.58 6.85
CA GLY A 57 5.79 0.77 7.32
C GLY A 57 4.30 0.98 7.58
N VAL A 58 3.44 0.64 6.62
CA VAL A 58 1.98 0.74 6.77
C VAL A 58 1.45 -0.20 7.85
N ALA A 59 1.93 -1.44 7.91
CA ALA A 59 1.54 -2.42 8.92
C ALA A 59 1.94 -1.98 10.34
N SER A 60 3.01 -1.19 10.48
CA SER A 60 3.41 -0.60 11.76
C SER A 60 2.56 0.62 12.11
N LEU A 61 2.30 1.50 11.13
CA LEU A 61 1.51 2.72 11.32
C LEU A 61 0.02 2.45 11.53
N VAL A 62 -0.51 1.28 11.13
CA VAL A 62 -1.92 0.93 11.30
C VAL A 62 -2.39 0.96 12.76
N PHE A 63 -1.47 0.76 13.70
CA PHE A 63 -1.77 0.80 15.13
C PHE A 63 -1.97 2.22 15.68
N LEU A 64 -1.54 3.26 14.94
CA LEU A 64 -1.80 4.67 15.27
C LEU A 64 -3.27 5.07 15.05
N PHE A 65 -4.04 4.30 14.27
CA PHE A 65 -5.45 4.61 14.06
C PHE A 65 -6.26 4.45 15.35
N ARG A 66 -7.24 5.35 15.55
CA ARG A 66 -8.09 5.34 16.76
C ARG A 66 -8.99 4.11 16.86
N SER A 67 -9.35 3.47 15.74
CA SER A 67 -10.17 2.26 15.69
C SER A 67 -9.88 1.42 14.45
N GLY A 68 -10.26 0.13 14.46
CA GLY A 68 -10.14 -0.74 13.29
C GLY A 68 -10.94 -0.24 12.08
N ARG A 69 -12.14 0.31 12.30
CA ARG A 69 -12.97 0.89 11.21
C ARG A 69 -12.27 2.07 10.54
N ALA A 70 -11.61 2.93 11.32
CA ALA A 70 -10.83 4.03 10.77
C ALA A 70 -9.65 3.50 9.92
N ALA A 71 -8.95 2.46 10.38
CA ALA A 71 -7.87 1.83 9.61
C ALA A 71 -8.37 1.29 8.25
N PHE A 72 -9.51 0.59 8.23
CA PHE A 72 -10.11 0.10 6.98
C PHE A 72 -10.52 1.25 6.04
N LEU A 73 -11.16 2.30 6.55
CA LEU A 73 -11.58 3.43 5.73
C LEU A 73 -10.39 4.18 5.13
N TRP A 74 -9.37 4.47 5.93
CA TRP A 74 -8.18 5.17 5.46
C TRP A 74 -7.35 4.33 4.50
N LEU A 75 -7.06 3.07 4.82
CA LEU A 75 -6.29 2.20 3.93
C LEU A 75 -7.08 1.81 2.68
N GLY A 76 -8.41 1.67 2.78
CA GLY A 76 -9.29 1.45 1.64
C GLY A 76 -9.33 2.65 0.71
N GLY A 77 -9.47 3.86 1.25
CA GLY A 77 -9.41 5.10 0.49
C GLY A 77 -8.04 5.29 -0.19
N ALA A 78 -6.95 5.04 0.53
CA ALA A 78 -5.60 5.08 -0.04
C ALA A 78 -5.43 4.07 -1.19
N ASN A 79 -5.97 2.85 -1.04
CA ASN A 79 -5.97 1.86 -2.12
C ASN A 79 -6.75 2.34 -3.34
N LEU A 80 -7.96 2.86 -3.16
CA LEU A 80 -8.77 3.39 -4.26
C LEU A 80 -8.04 4.50 -5.01
N LEU A 81 -7.37 5.40 -4.31
CA LEU A 81 -6.56 6.46 -4.92
C LEU A 81 -5.34 5.89 -5.66
N ALA A 82 -4.60 4.96 -5.06
CA ALA A 82 -3.41 4.38 -5.66
C ALA A 82 -3.73 3.54 -6.91
N PHE A 83 -4.73 2.67 -6.84
CA PHE A 83 -5.19 1.89 -8.00
C PHE A 83 -5.88 2.77 -9.05
N GLY A 84 -6.62 3.80 -8.64
CA GLY A 84 -7.19 4.80 -9.55
C GLY A 84 -6.09 5.55 -10.31
N GLY A 85 -5.04 5.99 -9.61
CA GLY A 85 -3.85 6.57 -10.21
C GLY A 85 -3.17 5.60 -11.18
N LEU A 86 -2.99 4.34 -10.79
CA LEU A 86 -2.38 3.32 -11.66
C LEU A 86 -3.21 3.09 -12.93
N TYR A 87 -4.54 3.03 -12.79
CA TYR A 87 -5.46 2.92 -13.92
C TYR A 87 -5.34 4.11 -14.87
N LEU A 88 -5.32 5.34 -14.33
CA LEU A 88 -5.15 6.56 -15.11
C LEU A 88 -3.80 6.62 -15.82
N CYS A 89 -2.69 6.32 -15.11
CA CYS A 89 -1.36 6.24 -15.71
C CYS A 89 -1.32 5.22 -16.85
N ARG A 90 -1.93 4.04 -16.66
CA ARG A 90 -2.02 3.03 -17.72
C ARG A 90 -2.86 3.48 -18.91
N ARG A 91 -3.93 4.23 -18.70
CA ARG A 91 -4.80 4.76 -19.76
C ARG A 91 -4.19 5.92 -20.54
N LEU A 92 -3.30 6.69 -19.92
CA LEU A 92 -2.72 7.91 -20.50
C LEU A 92 -1.34 7.66 -21.12
N LEU A 93 -0.58 6.70 -20.61
CA LEU A 93 0.79 6.40 -21.05
C LEU A 93 0.88 5.22 -22.04
N TYR A 94 -0.20 4.44 -22.18
CA TYR A 94 -0.32 3.32 -23.12
C TYR A 94 -1.68 3.39 -23.83
#